data_AF-A0A8J3CLT8-F1
#
_entry.id   AF-A0A8J3CLT8-F1
#
_cell.length_a   1.000
_cell.length_b   1.000
_cell.length_c   1.000
_cell.angle_alpha   90.00
_cell.angle_beta   90.00
_cell.angle_gamma   90.00
#
_symmetry.space_group_name_H-M   'P 1'
#
loop_
_entity.id
_entity.type
_entity.pdbx_description
1 polymer ?
#
loop_
_entity_poly.entity_id
_entity_poly.type
_entity_poly.pdbx_seq_one_letter_code
_entity_poly.pdbx_strand_id
1 'polypeptide(L)'
;MTTPFILNNQAATDNWTVLRLSETDDVATIAVTAHSIVPLDVWQAQPALHGRDDISVWLTNTTEPEHLNIDWNQFPVIALDYPKFTDGRSHSIAYILRNRCGFKHQLRAIGEVLVDQLYYMSRVGFNAFSLRNDQKIESALHSLNNIFSVSYQGSSDNAQPFFLRDNMGLTQTQATTAPSQTKRTLAEKVAHTQSLLADIAAKHSPAVFASSLAFEDMVITDMIAKAQLPIGIFTLQTGMLHAETVNMVNVIQSHYGLTVTQYTPDTPDVEQYISTHGKHAFYESVDLRKACCHIRKVKPLQRALAGQKSWVTGQRREQAMTRTTLQEHEFDEANDLDKFNPLADWTFNDVKTYIAQNAVPYNPLHDKGYPSIGCEPCTRAIKPGEDIRAGRWWWESADSKECGLHIAEHGEHVTHEDEVD
;
A
#
# COMPACT_ATOMS: atom_id res chain seq x y z
N MET A 1 -22.31 -36.23 -5.20
CA MET A 1 -21.81 -35.31 -4.16
C MET A 1 -22.40 -33.95 -4.49
N THR A 2 -23.06 -33.32 -3.53
CA THR A 2 -23.64 -31.98 -3.69
C THR A 2 -22.51 -30.98 -3.94
N THR A 3 -22.62 -30.17 -4.99
CA THR A 3 -21.64 -29.12 -5.30
C THR A 3 -21.53 -28.17 -4.10
N PRO A 4 -20.33 -27.84 -3.62
CA PRO A 4 -20.17 -26.99 -2.45
C PRO A 4 -20.71 -25.59 -2.75
N PHE A 5 -21.64 -25.13 -1.91
CA PHE A 5 -22.32 -23.86 -2.11
C PHE A 5 -22.29 -23.01 -0.84
N ILE A 6 -21.96 -21.74 -1.00
CA ILE A 6 -21.91 -20.77 0.09
C ILE A 6 -22.93 -19.67 -0.21
N LEU A 7 -23.73 -19.31 0.80
CA LEU A 7 -24.66 -18.18 0.77
C LEU A 7 -24.49 -17.38 2.06
N ASN A 8 -24.33 -16.05 1.94
CA ASN A 8 -24.19 -15.12 3.05
C ASN A 8 -23.15 -15.60 4.08
N ASN A 9 -21.98 -16.00 3.56
CA ASN A 9 -20.83 -16.48 4.34
C ASN A 9 -21.07 -17.76 5.16
N GLN A 10 -22.08 -18.56 4.78
CA GLN A 10 -22.40 -19.85 5.41
C GLN A 10 -22.54 -20.94 4.35
N ALA A 11 -22.22 -22.19 4.73
CA ALA A 11 -22.54 -23.35 3.91
C ALA A 11 -24.06 -23.44 3.74
N ALA A 12 -24.52 -23.67 2.50
CA ALA A 12 -25.93 -23.71 2.17
C ALA A 12 -26.23 -24.80 1.13
N THR A 13 -27.51 -25.12 0.97
CA THR A 13 -27.99 -25.99 -0.11
C THR A 13 -28.37 -25.14 -1.31
N ASP A 14 -27.88 -25.50 -2.50
CA ASP A 14 -28.26 -24.83 -3.74
C ASP A 14 -29.55 -25.44 -4.29
N ASN A 15 -30.58 -24.62 -4.46
CA ASN A 15 -31.88 -25.01 -5.00
C ASN A 15 -32.08 -24.52 -6.44
N TRP A 16 -31.06 -23.92 -7.05
CA TRP A 16 -31.11 -23.42 -8.42
C TRP A 16 -30.24 -24.27 -9.34
N THR A 17 -30.70 -24.47 -10.58
CA THR A 17 -29.92 -25.16 -11.62
C THR A 17 -29.44 -24.16 -12.67
N VAL A 18 -28.13 -24.14 -12.94
CA VAL A 18 -27.58 -23.28 -14.00
C VAL A 18 -27.73 -23.96 -15.35
N LEU A 19 -28.44 -23.34 -16.28
CA LEU A 19 -28.53 -23.79 -17.67
C LEU A 19 -27.29 -23.34 -18.44
N ARG A 20 -26.53 -24.29 -18.97
CA ARG A 20 -25.40 -24.05 -19.87
C ARG A 20 -25.77 -24.52 -21.28
N LEU A 21 -25.55 -23.64 -22.27
CA LEU A 21 -25.81 -23.95 -23.67
C LEU A 21 -24.66 -24.76 -24.27
N SER A 22 -25.01 -25.71 -25.12
CA SER A 22 -24.12 -26.36 -26.08
C SER A 22 -24.12 -25.61 -27.42
N GLU A 23 -23.18 -25.93 -28.30
CA GLU A 23 -23.05 -25.27 -29.61
C GLU A 23 -24.28 -25.46 -30.53
N THR A 24 -25.11 -26.46 -30.25
CA THR A 24 -26.30 -26.79 -31.06
C THR A 24 -27.60 -26.25 -30.49
N ASP A 25 -27.57 -25.62 -29.31
CA ASP A 25 -28.77 -25.12 -28.65
C ASP A 25 -29.23 -23.78 -29.22
N ASP A 26 -30.53 -23.67 -29.48
CA ASP A 26 -31.16 -22.42 -29.90
C ASP A 26 -31.78 -21.70 -28.69
N VAL A 27 -31.28 -20.49 -28.42
CA VAL A 27 -31.72 -19.63 -27.31
C VAL A 27 -33.22 -19.35 -27.31
N ALA A 28 -33.88 -19.35 -28.47
CA ALA A 28 -35.30 -19.07 -28.61
C ALA A 28 -36.20 -20.29 -28.31
N THR A 29 -35.67 -21.51 -28.34
CA THR A 29 -36.48 -22.74 -28.24
C THR A 29 -36.02 -23.73 -27.18
N ILE A 30 -34.84 -23.52 -26.58
CA ILE A 30 -34.34 -24.40 -25.52
C ILE A 30 -35.33 -24.49 -24.37
N ALA A 31 -35.57 -25.71 -23.89
CA ALA A 31 -36.48 -25.97 -22.79
C ALA A 31 -35.92 -25.44 -21.46
N VAL A 32 -36.72 -24.65 -20.75
CA VAL A 32 -36.37 -24.07 -19.46
C VAL A 32 -37.27 -24.64 -18.36
N THR A 33 -36.67 -25.27 -17.36
CA THR A 33 -37.35 -25.83 -16.18
C THR A 33 -37.52 -24.80 -15.07
N ALA A 34 -38.40 -25.08 -14.10
CA ALA A 34 -38.52 -24.27 -12.89
C ALA A 34 -37.21 -24.23 -12.08
N HIS A 35 -36.97 -23.16 -11.33
CA HIS A 35 -35.75 -22.91 -10.54
C HIS A 35 -34.45 -22.95 -11.37
N SER A 36 -34.50 -22.36 -12.57
CA SER A 36 -33.34 -22.29 -13.46
C SER A 36 -32.72 -20.91 -13.50
N ILE A 37 -31.38 -20.86 -13.50
CA ILE A 37 -30.59 -19.68 -13.84
C ILE A 37 -30.19 -19.83 -15.30
N VAL A 38 -30.82 -19.06 -16.19
CA VAL A 38 -30.62 -19.17 -17.64
C VAL A 38 -29.68 -18.09 -18.17
N PRO A 39 -29.00 -18.30 -19.31
CA PRO A 39 -28.28 -17.22 -19.98
C PRO A 39 -29.20 -16.02 -20.24
N LEU A 40 -28.67 -14.79 -20.12
CA LEU A 40 -29.47 -13.58 -20.32
C LEU A 40 -30.13 -13.53 -21.71
N ASP A 41 -29.42 -13.99 -22.75
CA ASP A 41 -29.92 -14.05 -24.14
C ASP A 41 -31.09 -15.01 -24.31
N VAL A 42 -31.10 -16.16 -23.62
CA VAL A 42 -32.26 -17.08 -23.55
C VAL A 42 -33.48 -16.37 -22.95
N TRP A 43 -33.30 -15.67 -21.83
CA TRP A 43 -34.41 -14.92 -21.21
C TRP A 43 -34.92 -13.79 -22.10
N GLN A 44 -34.03 -13.08 -22.81
CA GLN A 44 -34.42 -12.04 -23.77
C GLN A 44 -35.16 -12.60 -24.99
N ALA A 45 -34.76 -13.77 -25.48
CA ALA A 45 -35.36 -14.42 -26.65
C ALA A 45 -36.72 -15.08 -26.35
N GLN A 46 -37.05 -15.37 -25.09
CA GLN A 46 -38.25 -16.10 -24.70
C GLN A 46 -39.17 -15.26 -23.77
N PRO A 47 -40.13 -14.49 -24.32
CA PRO A 47 -41.07 -13.69 -23.52
C PRO A 47 -41.90 -14.49 -22.50
N ALA A 48 -42.10 -15.79 -22.73
CA ALA A 48 -42.80 -16.69 -21.81
C ALA A 48 -42.08 -16.86 -20.46
N LEU A 49 -40.80 -16.45 -20.36
CA LEU A 49 -40.02 -16.49 -19.12
C LEU A 49 -40.14 -15.21 -18.29
N HIS A 50 -40.72 -14.14 -18.84
CA HIS A 50 -40.79 -12.84 -18.17
C HIS A 50 -41.82 -12.86 -17.04
N GLY A 51 -41.49 -12.23 -15.91
CA GLY A 51 -42.38 -12.16 -14.74
C GLY A 51 -42.46 -13.43 -13.89
N ARG A 52 -41.73 -14.48 -14.26
CA ARG A 52 -41.60 -15.70 -13.46
C ARG A 52 -40.59 -15.53 -12.33
N ASP A 53 -40.99 -15.85 -11.10
CA ASP A 53 -40.15 -15.79 -9.90
C ASP A 53 -39.28 -17.05 -9.71
N ASP A 54 -39.56 -18.11 -10.44
CA ASP A 54 -38.79 -19.34 -10.47
C ASP A 54 -37.70 -19.34 -11.55
N ILE A 55 -37.51 -18.23 -12.27
CA ILE A 55 -36.48 -18.05 -13.30
C ILE A 55 -35.54 -16.91 -12.90
N SER A 56 -34.25 -17.11 -13.13
CA SER A 56 -33.19 -16.14 -12.87
C SER A 56 -32.21 -16.14 -14.03
N VAL A 57 -31.29 -15.16 -14.07
CA VAL A 57 -30.35 -15.03 -15.19
C VAL A 57 -28.90 -15.14 -14.76
N TRP A 58 -28.06 -15.65 -15.66
CA TRP A 58 -26.61 -15.51 -15.55
C TRP A 58 -26.05 -14.67 -16.70
N LEU A 59 -25.05 -13.87 -16.38
CA LEU A 59 -24.42 -12.93 -17.29
C LEU A 59 -23.01 -13.42 -17.66
N THR A 60 -22.64 -13.19 -18.92
CA THR A 60 -21.27 -13.40 -19.37
C THR A 60 -20.36 -12.30 -18.80
N ASN A 61 -19.06 -12.57 -18.76
CA ASN A 61 -18.02 -11.58 -18.43
C ASN A 61 -17.89 -10.39 -19.40
N THR A 62 -18.67 -10.36 -20.49
CA THR A 62 -18.75 -9.24 -21.45
C THR A 62 -20.06 -8.47 -21.36
N THR A 63 -20.97 -8.87 -20.47
CA THR A 63 -22.25 -8.17 -20.32
C THR A 63 -22.03 -6.80 -19.70
N GLU A 64 -22.74 -5.78 -20.18
CA GLU A 64 -22.72 -4.41 -19.67
C GLU A 64 -24.09 -4.04 -19.08
N PRO A 65 -24.38 -4.37 -17.80
CA PRO A 65 -25.73 -4.25 -17.23
C PRO A 65 -26.30 -2.84 -17.21
N GLU A 66 -25.43 -1.83 -17.13
CA GLU A 66 -25.83 -0.41 -17.07
C GLU A 66 -26.36 0.13 -18.40
N HIS A 67 -26.07 -0.55 -19.51
CA HIS A 67 -26.56 -0.20 -20.84
C HIS A 67 -27.83 -0.97 -21.24
N LEU A 68 -28.32 -1.87 -20.39
CA LEU A 68 -29.52 -2.66 -20.64
C LEU A 68 -30.72 -2.08 -19.89
N ASN A 69 -31.84 -1.91 -20.60
CA ASN A 69 -33.10 -1.45 -20.02
C ASN A 69 -33.87 -2.62 -19.37
N ILE A 70 -33.32 -3.15 -18.28
CA ILE A 70 -33.87 -4.28 -17.52
C ILE A 70 -34.00 -3.87 -16.05
N ASP A 71 -35.17 -4.15 -15.44
CA ASP A 71 -35.29 -4.08 -13.99
C ASP A 71 -34.60 -5.30 -13.38
N TRP A 72 -33.36 -5.12 -12.93
CA TRP A 72 -32.55 -6.21 -12.37
C TRP A 72 -33.13 -6.80 -11.08
N ASN A 73 -33.98 -6.06 -10.34
CA ASN A 73 -34.58 -6.57 -9.10
C ASN A 73 -35.77 -7.51 -9.34
N GLN A 74 -36.18 -7.73 -10.60
CA GLN A 74 -37.17 -8.78 -10.91
C GLN A 74 -36.59 -10.20 -10.70
N PHE A 75 -35.26 -10.34 -10.73
CA PHE A 75 -34.61 -11.64 -10.62
C PHE A 75 -34.27 -11.97 -9.16
N PRO A 76 -34.69 -13.13 -8.63
CA PRO A 76 -34.25 -13.59 -7.31
C PRO A 76 -32.74 -13.83 -7.24
N VAL A 77 -32.14 -14.26 -8.34
CA VAL A 77 -30.71 -14.52 -8.48
C VAL A 77 -30.19 -13.87 -9.76
N ILE A 78 -29.04 -13.23 -9.67
CA ILE A 78 -28.19 -12.97 -10.84
C ILE A 78 -26.89 -13.71 -10.61
N ALA A 79 -26.49 -14.56 -11.54
CA ALA A 79 -25.18 -15.20 -11.50
C ALA A 79 -24.21 -14.56 -12.50
N LEU A 80 -22.94 -14.45 -12.13
CA LEU A 80 -21.89 -13.93 -13.01
C LEU A 80 -20.88 -15.03 -13.27
N ASP A 81 -20.64 -15.27 -14.55
CA ASP A 81 -19.79 -16.35 -14.99
C ASP A 81 -18.30 -15.97 -14.97
N TYR A 82 -17.48 -16.93 -14.55
CA TYR A 82 -16.02 -16.87 -14.62
C TYR A 82 -15.55 -17.98 -15.56
N PRO A 83 -15.38 -17.71 -16.87
CA PRO A 83 -14.95 -18.75 -17.82
C PRO A 83 -13.52 -19.24 -17.55
N LYS A 84 -12.69 -18.38 -16.97
CA LYS A 84 -11.30 -18.65 -16.58
C LYS A 84 -10.98 -17.89 -15.29
N PHE A 85 -10.11 -18.44 -14.46
CA PHE A 85 -9.75 -17.84 -13.17
C PHE A 85 -9.03 -16.48 -13.27
N THR A 86 -8.44 -16.15 -14.43
CA THR A 86 -7.75 -14.89 -14.69
C THR A 86 -8.68 -13.75 -15.08
N ASP A 87 -9.99 -14.00 -15.23
CA ASP A 87 -10.92 -12.98 -15.68
C ASP A 87 -11.50 -12.16 -14.52
N GLY A 88 -11.12 -10.88 -14.47
CA GLY A 88 -11.61 -9.93 -13.46
C GLY A 88 -12.91 -9.22 -13.80
N ARG A 89 -13.46 -9.32 -15.03
CA ARG A 89 -14.57 -8.46 -15.48
C ARG A 89 -15.85 -8.66 -14.68
N SER A 90 -16.12 -9.89 -14.27
CA SER A 90 -17.27 -10.23 -13.42
C SER A 90 -17.23 -9.53 -12.03
N HIS A 91 -16.06 -9.09 -11.55
CA HIS A 91 -15.99 -8.23 -10.35
C HIS A 91 -16.53 -6.82 -10.62
N SER A 92 -16.20 -6.26 -11.78
CA SER A 92 -16.69 -4.93 -12.19
C SER A 92 -18.20 -4.97 -12.45
N ILE A 93 -18.68 -6.02 -13.10
CA ILE A 93 -20.11 -6.25 -13.34
C ILE A 93 -20.86 -6.38 -12.00
N ALA A 94 -20.32 -7.12 -11.03
CA ALA A 94 -20.91 -7.23 -9.69
C ALA A 94 -21.04 -5.88 -8.99
N TYR A 95 -19.98 -5.08 -9.03
CA TYR A 95 -19.97 -3.74 -8.46
C TYR A 95 -21.01 -2.84 -9.12
N ILE A 96 -21.11 -2.86 -10.46
CA ILE A 96 -22.11 -2.09 -11.21
C ILE A 96 -23.53 -2.52 -10.82
N LEU A 97 -23.80 -3.83 -10.78
CA LEU A 97 -25.11 -4.36 -10.39
C LEU A 97 -25.54 -3.87 -9.00
N ARG A 98 -24.64 -3.89 -8.01
CA ARG A 98 -24.96 -3.41 -6.65
C ARG A 98 -25.10 -1.89 -6.58
N ASN A 99 -24.12 -1.14 -7.08
CA ASN A 99 -23.98 0.27 -6.76
C ASN A 99 -24.66 1.20 -7.78
N ARG A 100 -24.76 0.78 -9.05
CA ARG A 100 -25.36 1.60 -10.12
C ARG A 100 -26.74 1.10 -10.51
N CYS A 101 -26.91 -0.21 -10.67
CA CYS A 101 -28.20 -0.80 -11.02
C CYS A 101 -29.08 -1.07 -9.79
N GLY A 102 -28.54 -0.98 -8.58
CA GLY A 102 -29.30 -1.12 -7.33
C GLY A 102 -29.88 -2.52 -7.11
N PHE A 103 -29.24 -3.58 -7.63
CA PHE A 103 -29.66 -4.97 -7.45
C PHE A 103 -29.48 -5.41 -5.98
N LYS A 104 -30.53 -5.95 -5.36
CA LYS A 104 -30.56 -6.27 -3.91
C LYS A 104 -30.61 -7.76 -3.58
N HIS A 105 -30.90 -8.62 -4.56
CA HIS A 105 -31.09 -10.05 -4.31
C HIS A 105 -29.77 -10.84 -4.38
N GLN A 106 -29.84 -12.16 -4.57
CA GLN A 106 -28.67 -13.02 -4.56
C GLN A 106 -27.78 -12.72 -5.78
N LEU A 107 -26.52 -12.33 -5.54
CA LEU A 107 -25.50 -12.19 -6.58
C LEU A 107 -24.48 -13.32 -6.43
N ARG A 108 -24.45 -14.19 -7.43
CA ARG A 108 -23.77 -15.49 -7.37
C ARG A 108 -22.56 -15.56 -8.30
N ALA A 109 -21.41 -16.01 -7.80
CA ALA A 109 -20.29 -16.38 -8.66
C ALA A 109 -20.42 -17.84 -9.12
N ILE A 110 -20.28 -18.10 -10.42
CA ILE A 110 -20.31 -19.43 -11.04
C ILE A 110 -19.12 -19.61 -12.00
N GLY A 111 -18.74 -20.85 -12.31
CA GLY A 111 -17.62 -21.17 -13.20
C GLY A 111 -16.31 -21.43 -12.44
N GLU A 112 -15.20 -20.88 -12.93
CA GLU A 112 -13.85 -21.01 -12.35
C GLU A 112 -13.66 -20.11 -11.13
N VAL A 113 -14.46 -20.34 -10.08
CA VAL A 113 -14.38 -19.63 -8.80
C VAL A 113 -13.28 -20.23 -7.94
N LEU A 114 -12.30 -19.41 -7.56
CA LEU A 114 -11.21 -19.81 -6.67
C LEU A 114 -11.46 -19.39 -5.23
N VAL A 115 -11.05 -20.24 -4.29
CA VAL A 115 -11.22 -20.04 -2.84
C VAL A 115 -10.51 -18.79 -2.33
N ASP A 116 -9.34 -18.47 -2.87
CA ASP A 116 -8.54 -17.28 -2.52
C ASP A 116 -9.17 -15.95 -2.98
N GLN A 117 -10.10 -15.99 -3.94
CA GLN A 117 -10.78 -14.81 -4.48
C GLN A 117 -12.09 -14.46 -3.75
N LEU A 118 -12.65 -15.39 -2.96
CA LEU A 118 -13.99 -15.24 -2.36
C LEU A 118 -14.14 -13.97 -1.51
N TYR A 119 -13.10 -13.59 -0.77
CA TYR A 119 -13.08 -12.35 -0.01
C TYR A 119 -13.23 -11.12 -0.91
N TYR A 120 -12.44 -11.03 -1.99
CA TYR A 120 -12.50 -9.89 -2.90
C TYR A 120 -13.81 -9.84 -3.70
N MET A 121 -14.37 -11.01 -4.02
CA MET A 121 -15.69 -11.12 -4.61
C MET A 121 -16.77 -10.59 -3.65
N SER A 122 -16.74 -10.96 -2.37
CA SER A 122 -17.75 -10.48 -1.41
C SER A 122 -17.74 -8.96 -1.27
N ARG A 123 -16.55 -8.36 -1.28
CA ARG A 123 -16.33 -6.91 -1.26
C ARG A 123 -17.05 -6.18 -2.40
N VAL A 124 -17.04 -6.73 -3.62
CA VAL A 124 -17.69 -6.10 -4.78
C VAL A 124 -19.17 -6.41 -4.88
N GLY A 125 -19.72 -7.23 -3.98
CA GLY A 125 -21.17 -7.40 -3.81
C GLY A 125 -21.69 -8.83 -3.97
N PHE A 126 -20.81 -9.80 -4.23
CA PHE A 126 -21.21 -11.22 -4.25
C PHE A 126 -21.61 -11.66 -2.84
N ASN A 127 -22.69 -12.42 -2.75
CA ASN A 127 -23.10 -13.05 -1.50
C ASN A 127 -23.41 -14.54 -1.66
N ALA A 128 -23.22 -15.09 -2.87
CA ALA A 128 -23.35 -16.52 -3.15
C ALA A 128 -22.20 -17.03 -4.02
N PHE A 129 -21.75 -18.25 -3.76
CA PHE A 129 -20.60 -18.86 -4.46
C PHE A 129 -20.88 -20.32 -4.78
N SER A 130 -20.92 -20.67 -6.06
CA SER A 130 -20.93 -22.05 -6.53
C SER A 130 -19.49 -22.50 -6.75
N LEU A 131 -18.96 -23.26 -5.78
CA LEU A 131 -17.57 -23.73 -5.81
C LEU A 131 -17.42 -24.96 -6.70
N ARG A 132 -16.18 -25.25 -7.11
CA ARG A 132 -15.90 -26.49 -7.83
C ARG A 132 -16.00 -27.70 -6.89
N ASN A 133 -16.35 -28.86 -7.44
CA ASN A 133 -16.55 -30.09 -6.67
C ASN A 133 -15.29 -30.59 -5.95
N ASP A 134 -14.10 -30.18 -6.39
CA ASP A 134 -12.80 -30.52 -5.79
C ASP A 134 -12.43 -29.61 -4.60
N GLN A 135 -13.14 -28.51 -4.39
CA GLN A 135 -12.85 -27.53 -3.34
C GLN A 135 -13.56 -27.88 -2.03
N LYS A 136 -12.88 -27.65 -0.90
CA LYS A 136 -13.42 -27.87 0.45
C LYS A 136 -14.14 -26.63 0.97
N ILE A 137 -15.37 -26.81 1.44
CA ILE A 137 -16.22 -25.71 1.91
C ILE A 137 -15.63 -25.04 3.16
N GLU A 138 -14.95 -25.79 4.03
CA GLU A 138 -14.32 -25.27 5.23
C GLU A 138 -13.18 -24.31 4.89
N SER A 139 -12.35 -24.67 3.89
CA SER A 139 -11.28 -23.80 3.38
C SER A 139 -11.83 -22.53 2.74
N ALA A 140 -12.94 -22.65 2.01
CA ALA A 140 -13.64 -21.52 1.42
C ALA A 140 -14.22 -20.55 2.46
N LEU A 141 -14.88 -21.09 3.49
CA LEU A 141 -15.42 -20.29 4.60
C LEU A 141 -14.31 -19.63 5.42
N HIS A 142 -13.18 -20.33 5.62
CA HIS A 142 -12.02 -19.73 6.28
C HIS A 142 -11.45 -18.58 5.45
N SER A 143 -11.31 -18.77 4.12
CA SER A 143 -10.83 -17.73 3.22
C SER A 143 -11.70 -16.47 3.25
N LEU A 144 -13.02 -16.68 3.19
CA LEU A 144 -14.02 -15.63 3.14
C LEU A 144 -14.13 -14.84 4.45
N ASN A 145 -14.02 -15.51 5.60
CA ASN A 145 -14.31 -14.91 6.91
C ASN A 145 -13.07 -14.51 7.72
N ASN A 146 -11.92 -15.16 7.50
CA ASN A 146 -10.79 -15.08 8.43
C ASN A 146 -9.49 -14.53 7.84
N ILE A 147 -9.39 -14.29 6.52
CA ILE A 147 -8.14 -13.80 5.92
C ILE A 147 -7.92 -12.31 6.21
N PHE A 148 -8.97 -11.48 6.11
CA PHE A 148 -8.84 -10.03 6.27
C PHE A 148 -9.95 -9.48 7.16
N SER A 149 -9.57 -8.89 8.29
CA SER A 149 -10.51 -8.27 9.25
C SER A 149 -10.92 -6.84 8.86
N VAL A 150 -10.12 -6.17 8.03
CA VAL A 150 -10.33 -4.79 7.59
C VAL A 150 -9.83 -4.63 6.16
N SER A 151 -10.57 -3.89 5.34
CA SER A 151 -10.13 -3.53 3.99
C SER A 151 -9.94 -2.03 3.85
N TYR A 152 -8.86 -1.66 3.17
CA TYR A 152 -8.43 -0.27 2.97
C TYR A 152 -9.32 0.50 2.00
N GLN A 153 -9.66 -0.10 0.86
CA GLN A 153 -10.46 0.55 -0.18
C GLN A 153 -11.95 0.58 0.21
N GLY A 154 -12.70 1.52 -0.36
CA GLY A 154 -14.16 1.46 -0.33
C GLY A 154 -14.65 0.47 -1.39
N SER A 155 -15.76 -0.21 -1.14
CA SER A 155 -16.39 -1.12 -2.11
C SER A 155 -17.89 -1.26 -1.79
N SER A 156 -18.60 -2.16 -2.49
CA SER A 156 -20.05 -2.41 -2.29
C SER A 156 -20.40 -2.76 -0.84
N ASP A 157 -19.54 -3.47 -0.12
CA ASP A 157 -19.73 -3.87 1.27
C ASP A 157 -19.54 -2.71 2.27
N ASN A 158 -18.61 -1.80 1.97
CA ASN A 158 -18.39 -0.58 2.72
C ASN A 158 -17.85 0.51 1.80
N ALA A 159 -18.73 1.42 1.40
CA ALA A 159 -18.43 2.46 0.42
C ALA A 159 -17.34 3.43 0.89
N GLN A 160 -17.15 3.58 2.20
CA GLN A 160 -16.11 4.43 2.73
C GLN A 160 -14.77 3.69 2.75
N PRO A 161 -13.73 4.22 2.09
CA PRO A 161 -12.39 3.71 2.28
C PRO A 161 -11.95 3.94 3.72
N PHE A 162 -11.08 3.06 4.21
CA PHE A 162 -10.67 3.03 5.60
C PHE A 162 -10.16 4.38 6.13
N PHE A 163 -9.46 5.15 5.29
CA PHE A 163 -8.92 6.47 5.67
C PHE A 163 -9.99 7.57 5.87
N LEU A 164 -11.23 7.34 5.43
CA LEU A 164 -12.37 8.24 5.65
C LEU A 164 -13.35 7.71 6.70
N ARG A 165 -13.15 6.49 7.20
CA ARG A 165 -13.99 5.95 8.27
C ARG A 165 -13.59 6.69 9.55
N ASP A 166 -14.45 7.59 10.01
CA ASP A 166 -14.33 8.20 11.33
C ASP A 166 -14.21 7.08 12.38
N ASN A 167 -13.25 7.21 13.30
CA ASN A 167 -12.97 6.27 14.39
C ASN A 167 -14.11 6.22 15.43
N MET A 168 -15.37 6.16 15.02
CA MET A 168 -16.53 5.97 15.88
C MET A 168 -16.97 4.51 15.83
N GLY A 169 -16.32 3.66 16.65
CA GLY A 169 -16.95 2.40 17.07
C GLY A 169 -16.19 1.09 16.84
N LEU A 170 -14.86 1.04 16.99
CA LEU A 170 -14.19 -0.24 17.23
C LEU A 170 -14.37 -0.65 18.71
N THR A 171 -15.51 -1.25 19.04
CA THR A 171 -15.58 -2.16 20.20
C THR A 171 -14.68 -3.35 19.91
N GLN A 172 -13.61 -3.48 20.69
CA GLN A 172 -12.72 -4.62 20.68
C GLN A 172 -13.50 -5.88 21.08
N THR A 173 -13.75 -6.77 20.13
CA THR A 173 -14.02 -8.18 20.43
C THR A 173 -12.92 -9.05 19.83
N GLN A 174 -12.05 -9.47 20.74
CA GLN A 174 -11.28 -10.73 20.76
C GLN A 174 -10.41 -11.03 19.54
N ALA A 175 -9.20 -10.46 19.56
CA ALA A 175 -8.03 -11.07 18.93
C ALA A 175 -7.30 -11.94 19.96
N THR A 176 -7.16 -13.22 19.63
CA THR A 176 -6.44 -14.24 20.39
C THR A 176 -4.93 -13.95 20.43
N THR A 177 -4.42 -13.77 21.65
CA THR A 177 -3.07 -14.06 22.16
C THR A 177 -1.88 -13.90 21.20
N ALA A 178 -1.39 -12.67 21.08
CA ALA A 178 0.03 -12.34 21.02
C ALA A 178 0.30 -11.28 22.13
N PRO A 179 1.51 -11.18 22.70
CA PRO A 179 1.75 -10.27 23.83
C PRO A 179 1.41 -8.83 23.45
N SER A 180 0.46 -8.27 24.19
CA SER A 180 -0.03 -6.91 24.09
C SER A 180 1.10 -5.89 24.30
N GLN A 181 1.73 -5.42 23.23
CA GLN A 181 2.28 -4.06 23.23
C GLN A 181 1.09 -3.11 23.11
N THR A 182 0.70 -2.52 24.23
CA THR A 182 -0.29 -1.44 24.28
C THR A 182 0.15 -0.34 23.30
N LYS A 183 -0.65 -0.04 22.27
CA LYS A 183 -0.33 1.02 21.31
C LYS A 183 -0.22 2.35 22.07
N ARG A 184 0.99 2.91 22.15
CA ARG A 184 1.27 4.21 22.75
C ARG A 184 0.40 5.30 22.11
N THR A 185 -0.19 6.16 22.93
CA THR A 185 -0.82 7.41 22.50
C THR A 185 0.23 8.37 21.94
N LEU A 186 -0.18 9.40 21.17
CA LEU A 186 0.75 10.40 20.66
C LEU A 186 1.54 11.08 21.78
N ALA A 187 0.90 11.40 22.91
CA ALA A 187 1.58 12.03 24.05
C ALA A 187 2.67 11.12 24.64
N GLU A 188 2.41 9.83 24.77
CA GLU A 188 3.41 8.84 25.24
C GLU A 188 4.53 8.67 24.22
N LYS A 189 4.23 8.66 22.92
CA LYS A 189 5.25 8.63 21.87
C LYS A 189 6.14 9.87 21.90
N VAL A 190 5.57 11.06 22.05
CA VAL A 190 6.31 12.31 22.19
C VAL A 190 7.24 12.27 23.40
N ALA A 191 6.72 11.91 24.57
CA ALA A 191 7.52 11.81 25.79
C ALA A 191 8.67 10.79 25.64
N HIS A 192 8.38 9.63 25.04
CA HIS A 192 9.38 8.61 24.76
C HIS A 192 10.47 9.11 23.81
N THR A 193 10.09 9.68 22.67
CA THR A 193 11.05 10.21 21.67
C THR A 193 11.92 11.31 22.27
N GLN A 194 11.35 12.20 23.09
CA GLN A 194 12.12 13.23 23.80
C GLN A 194 13.13 12.63 24.79
N SER A 195 12.71 11.63 25.58
CA SER A 195 13.60 10.92 26.51
C SER A 195 14.73 10.22 25.75
N LEU A 196 14.41 9.54 24.65
CA LEU A 196 15.39 8.84 23.82
C LEU A 196 16.42 9.81 23.21
N LEU A 197 15.98 10.95 22.68
CA LEU A 197 16.90 11.97 22.15
C LEU A 197 17.82 12.53 23.24
N ALA A 198 17.30 12.76 24.46
CA ALA A 198 18.12 13.18 25.59
C ALA A 198 19.13 12.10 26.01
N ASP A 199 18.73 10.83 26.01
CA ASP A 199 19.62 9.69 26.29
C ASP A 199 20.73 9.56 25.24
N ILE A 200 20.39 9.70 23.94
CA ILE A 200 21.37 9.70 22.85
C ILE A 200 22.39 10.82 23.06
N ALA A 201 21.93 12.04 23.34
CA ALA A 201 22.80 13.18 23.58
C ALA A 201 23.73 12.97 24.79
N ALA A 202 23.24 12.33 25.86
CA ALA A 202 24.00 12.12 27.08
C ALA A 202 25.00 10.95 26.99
N LYS A 203 24.63 9.86 26.31
CA LYS A 203 25.36 8.58 26.38
C LYS A 203 26.04 8.19 25.07
N HIS A 204 25.56 8.68 23.93
CA HIS A 204 26.03 8.28 22.59
C HIS A 204 26.65 9.45 21.81
N SER A 205 27.22 10.42 22.52
CA SER A 205 27.91 11.57 21.93
C SER A 205 29.38 11.31 21.55
N PRO A 206 29.90 11.92 20.46
CA PRO A 206 29.21 12.86 19.59
C PRO A 206 28.15 12.18 18.70
N ALA A 207 26.99 12.83 18.60
CA ALA A 207 25.80 12.31 17.93
C ALA A 207 25.39 13.25 16.79
N VAL A 208 24.98 12.67 15.67
CA VAL A 208 24.48 13.43 14.52
C VAL A 208 23.13 12.93 14.05
N PHE A 209 22.31 13.86 13.59
CA PHE A 209 21.01 13.63 12.99
C PHE A 209 21.05 13.92 11.48
N ALA A 210 20.83 12.89 10.67
CA ALA A 210 20.71 13.05 9.23
C ALA A 210 19.28 13.45 8.86
N SER A 211 19.12 14.70 8.42
CA SER A 211 17.83 15.28 8.05
C SER A 211 17.69 15.39 6.52
N SER A 212 16.66 14.74 5.98
CA SER A 212 16.17 14.96 4.62
C SER A 212 15.27 16.20 4.49
N LEU A 213 15.00 16.88 5.61
CA LEU A 213 14.17 18.09 5.70
C LEU A 213 12.70 17.84 5.29
N ALA A 214 12.25 16.60 5.38
CA ALA A 214 10.85 16.18 5.25
C ALA A 214 10.13 16.23 6.62
N PHE A 215 8.82 15.99 6.63
CA PHE A 215 7.97 16.05 7.83
C PHE A 215 8.58 15.40 9.08
N GLU A 216 9.01 14.14 8.96
CA GLU A 216 9.57 13.35 10.05
C GLU A 216 10.78 14.01 10.67
N ASP A 217 11.67 14.48 9.79
CA ASP A 217 12.92 15.04 10.21
C ASP A 217 12.74 16.42 10.84
N MET A 218 11.67 17.13 10.46
CA MET A 218 11.27 18.38 11.10
C MET A 218 10.71 18.16 12.51
N VAL A 219 10.05 17.03 12.78
CA VAL A 219 9.66 16.64 14.16
C VAL A 219 10.88 16.45 15.04
N ILE A 220 11.87 15.67 14.58
CA ILE A 220 13.12 15.45 15.33
C ILE A 220 13.87 16.77 15.50
N THR A 221 13.94 17.61 14.46
CA THR A 221 14.58 18.93 14.52
C THR A 221 13.94 19.82 15.59
N ASP A 222 12.59 19.90 15.64
CA ASP A 222 11.87 20.67 16.66
C ASP A 222 12.18 20.17 18.08
N MET A 223 12.20 18.85 18.29
CA MET A 223 12.51 18.27 19.60
C MET A 223 13.95 18.54 20.03
N ILE A 224 14.92 18.41 19.12
CA ILE A 224 16.33 18.75 19.37
C ILE A 224 16.47 20.24 19.72
N ALA A 225 15.80 21.12 18.96
CA ALA A 225 15.85 22.56 19.17
C ALA A 225 15.27 22.98 20.52
N LYS A 226 14.05 22.53 20.85
CA LYS A 226 13.36 22.87 22.09
C LYS A 226 14.09 22.39 23.33
N ALA A 227 14.69 21.20 23.27
CA ALA A 227 15.47 20.65 24.37
C ALA A 227 16.95 21.09 24.36
N GLN A 228 17.38 21.88 23.36
CA GLN A 228 18.76 22.35 23.18
C GLN A 228 19.79 21.22 23.26
N LEU A 229 19.46 20.08 22.65
CA LEU A 229 20.31 18.90 22.72
C LEU A 229 21.56 19.10 21.85
N PRO A 230 22.76 18.69 22.33
CA PRO A 230 24.02 18.77 21.58
C PRO A 230 24.12 17.69 20.49
N ILE A 231 23.09 17.56 19.65
CA ILE A 231 23.04 16.64 18.51
C ILE A 231 23.23 17.48 17.25
N GLY A 232 24.30 17.23 16.50
CA GLY A 232 24.57 17.95 15.25
C GLY A 232 23.54 17.58 14.18
N ILE A 233 22.98 18.57 13.46
CA ILE A 233 22.05 18.31 12.37
C ILE A 233 22.77 18.50 11.04
N PHE A 234 22.66 17.53 10.14
CA PHE A 234 23.21 17.66 8.80
C PHE A 234 22.20 17.20 7.74
N THR A 235 22.41 17.68 6.51
CA THR A 235 21.67 17.25 5.33
C THR A 235 22.62 16.93 4.18
N LEU A 236 22.20 16.01 3.31
CA LEU A 236 22.95 15.65 2.11
C LEU A 236 22.50 16.56 0.97
N GLN A 237 23.28 17.60 0.70
CA GLN A 237 23.03 18.51 -0.41
C GLN A 237 23.49 17.87 -1.71
N THR A 238 22.62 17.02 -2.27
CA THR A 238 22.92 16.22 -3.46
C THR A 238 23.20 17.05 -4.72
N GLY A 239 22.89 18.35 -4.73
CA GLY A 239 22.93 19.19 -5.93
C GLY A 239 21.74 18.97 -6.89
N MET A 240 20.79 18.12 -6.51
CA MET A 240 19.59 17.79 -7.29
C MET A 240 18.32 17.84 -6.41
N LEU A 241 18.35 18.56 -5.29
CA LEU A 241 17.18 18.73 -4.41
C LEU A 241 16.24 19.79 -4.96
N HIS A 242 14.96 19.74 -4.57
CA HIS A 242 14.02 20.82 -4.86
C HIS A 242 14.45 22.11 -4.17
N ALA A 243 14.16 23.26 -4.80
CA ALA A 243 14.47 24.57 -4.22
C ALA A 243 13.82 24.77 -2.85
N GLU A 244 12.58 24.30 -2.67
CA GLU A 244 11.87 24.32 -1.39
C GLU A 244 12.60 23.51 -0.31
N THR A 245 13.13 22.34 -0.65
CA THR A 245 13.95 21.52 0.27
C THR A 245 15.25 22.23 0.63
N VAL A 246 15.94 22.84 -0.33
CA VAL A 246 17.17 23.61 -0.05
C VAL A 246 16.88 24.78 0.89
N ASN A 247 15.76 25.47 0.69
CA ASN A 247 15.38 26.59 1.52
C ASN A 247 15.04 26.20 2.97
N MET A 248 14.69 24.93 3.25
CA MET A 248 14.43 24.49 4.63
C MET A 248 15.61 24.69 5.58
N VAL A 249 16.86 24.71 5.07
CA VAL A 249 18.04 25.07 5.88
C VAL A 249 17.92 26.50 6.44
N ASN A 250 17.51 27.45 5.60
CA ASN A 250 17.30 28.84 6.02
C ASN A 250 16.10 28.97 6.96
N VAL A 251 15.04 28.19 6.72
CA VAL A 251 13.86 28.15 7.59
C VAL A 251 14.23 27.66 8.98
N ILE A 252 15.02 26.58 9.09
CA ILE A 252 15.51 26.05 10.37
C ILE A 252 16.38 27.09 11.09
N GLN A 253 17.31 27.73 10.38
CA GLN A 253 18.18 28.75 10.96
C GLN A 253 17.38 29.97 11.45
N SER A 254 16.36 30.39 10.70
CA SER A 254 15.54 31.57 11.05
C SER A 254 14.56 31.28 12.18
N HIS A 255 13.99 30.07 12.21
CA HIS A 255 12.96 29.69 13.18
C HIS A 255 13.54 29.19 14.50
N TYR A 256 14.59 28.36 14.44
CA TYR A 256 15.19 27.71 15.62
C TYR A 256 16.56 28.27 16.01
N GLY A 257 17.21 29.07 15.15
CA GLY A 257 18.59 29.48 15.36
C GLY A 257 19.62 28.36 15.13
N LEU A 258 19.20 27.18 14.67
CA LEU A 258 20.07 26.03 14.46
C LEU A 258 20.75 26.06 13.10
N THR A 259 22.03 25.70 13.08
CA THR A 259 22.79 25.50 11.85
C THR A 259 22.65 24.05 11.38
N VAL A 260 22.28 23.85 10.11
CA VAL A 260 22.27 22.54 9.46
C VAL A 260 23.51 22.42 8.58
N THR A 261 24.42 21.50 8.92
CA THR A 261 25.62 21.25 8.11
C THR A 261 25.23 20.61 6.78
N GLN A 262 25.70 21.16 5.67
CA GLN A 262 25.40 20.64 4.33
C GLN A 262 26.60 19.85 3.80
N TYR A 263 26.41 18.55 3.59
CA TYR A 263 27.42 17.70 2.94
C TYR A 263 27.07 17.55 1.46
N THR A 264 27.96 18.04 0.60
CA THR A 264 27.83 17.95 -0.87
C THR A 264 28.62 16.77 -1.43
N PRO A 265 28.29 16.24 -2.62
CA PRO A 265 29.16 15.33 -3.35
C PRO A 265 30.52 15.95 -3.67
N ASP A 266 31.52 15.10 -3.91
CA ASP A 266 32.80 15.55 -4.44
C ASP A 266 32.64 15.91 -5.92
N THR A 267 33.09 17.11 -6.29
CA THR A 267 32.96 17.63 -7.66
C THR A 267 33.53 16.68 -8.72
N PRO A 268 34.74 16.08 -8.54
CA PRO A 268 35.30 15.18 -9.55
C PRO A 268 34.45 13.94 -9.81
N ASP A 269 33.82 13.36 -8.78
CA ASP A 269 32.95 12.19 -8.94
C ASP A 269 31.72 12.53 -9.79
N VAL A 270 31.13 13.70 -9.54
CA VAL A 270 29.96 14.18 -10.29
C VAL A 270 30.32 14.51 -11.72
N GLU A 271 31.43 15.21 -11.96
CA GLU A 271 31.92 15.54 -13.29
C GLU A 271 32.23 14.28 -14.10
N GLN A 272 32.91 13.31 -13.49
CA GLN A 272 33.20 12.02 -14.13
C GLN A 272 31.91 11.31 -14.53
N TYR A 273 30.95 11.15 -13.61
CA TYR A 273 29.66 10.51 -13.89
C TYR A 273 28.93 11.20 -15.05
N ILE A 274 28.86 12.53 -15.04
CA ILE A 274 28.21 13.31 -16.10
C ILE A 274 28.93 13.14 -17.43
N SER A 275 30.26 13.18 -17.45
CA SER A 275 31.04 13.05 -18.69
C SER A 275 30.93 11.66 -19.32
N THR A 276 30.81 10.61 -18.50
CA THR A 276 30.76 9.22 -18.98
C THR A 276 29.35 8.80 -19.35
N HIS A 277 28.34 9.18 -18.56
CA HIS A 277 26.98 8.67 -18.69
C HIS A 277 25.94 9.73 -19.04
N GLY A 278 26.22 11.01 -18.77
CA GLY A 278 25.26 12.10 -18.89
C GLY A 278 24.58 12.46 -17.57
N LYS A 279 24.08 13.70 -17.48
CA LYS A 279 23.51 14.27 -16.24
C LYS A 279 22.30 13.49 -15.71
N HIS A 280 21.52 12.88 -16.60
CA HIS A 280 20.24 12.24 -16.29
C HIS A 280 20.28 10.72 -16.52
N ALA A 281 21.47 10.12 -16.59
CA ALA A 281 21.66 8.69 -16.85
C ALA A 281 20.97 7.76 -15.85
N PHE A 282 20.60 8.27 -14.67
CA PHE A 282 19.79 7.55 -13.69
C PHE A 282 18.36 7.20 -14.17
N TYR A 283 17.89 7.69 -15.31
CA TYR A 283 16.67 7.21 -15.96
C TYR A 283 16.91 5.97 -16.85
N GLU A 284 18.16 5.69 -17.21
CA GLU A 284 18.50 4.68 -18.21
C GLU A 284 18.63 3.28 -17.59
N SER A 285 19.10 3.19 -16.34
CA SER A 285 19.13 1.92 -15.61
C SER A 285 19.15 2.09 -14.09
N VAL A 286 18.74 1.02 -13.39
CA VAL A 286 18.81 0.93 -11.93
C VAL A 286 20.25 1.07 -11.43
N ASP A 287 21.23 0.54 -12.17
CA ASP A 287 22.65 0.62 -11.81
C ASP A 287 23.17 2.05 -11.91
N LEU A 288 22.81 2.77 -12.99
CA LEU A 288 23.17 4.17 -13.16
C LEU A 288 22.50 5.05 -12.10
N ARG A 289 21.26 4.73 -11.70
CA ARG A 289 20.61 5.38 -10.55
C ARG A 289 21.34 5.12 -9.24
N LYS A 290 21.72 3.86 -8.97
CA LYS A 290 22.48 3.49 -7.76
C LYS A 290 23.84 4.19 -7.74
N ALA A 291 24.55 4.25 -8.86
CA ALA A 291 25.80 4.99 -9.00
C ALA A 291 25.64 6.50 -8.72
N CYS A 292 24.59 7.13 -9.27
CA CYS A 292 24.25 8.52 -8.94
C CYS A 292 23.97 8.71 -7.43
N CYS A 293 23.20 7.81 -6.81
CA CYS A 293 22.95 7.85 -5.37
C CYS A 293 24.21 7.61 -4.56
N HIS A 294 25.12 6.74 -5.01
CA HIS A 294 26.37 6.45 -4.33
C HIS A 294 27.25 7.71 -4.22
N ILE A 295 27.51 8.38 -5.34
CA ILE A 295 28.36 9.59 -5.35
C ILE A 295 27.68 10.80 -4.68
N ARG A 296 26.35 10.94 -4.80
CA ARG A 296 25.61 12.10 -4.27
C ARG A 296 25.11 11.95 -2.84
N LYS A 297 25.02 10.73 -2.31
CA LYS A 297 24.42 10.47 -0.99
C LYS A 297 25.30 9.58 -0.11
N VAL A 298 25.76 8.44 -0.62
CA VAL A 298 26.52 7.47 0.20
C VAL A 298 27.89 8.03 0.60
N LYS A 299 28.70 8.51 -0.35
CA LYS A 299 30.01 9.10 -0.03
C LYS A 299 29.89 10.34 0.89
N PRO A 300 28.97 11.30 0.66
CA PRO A 300 28.78 12.42 1.58
C PRO A 300 28.25 11.99 2.97
N LEU A 301 27.41 10.96 3.04
CA LEU A 301 26.94 10.40 4.32
C LEU A 301 28.11 9.84 5.13
N GLN A 302 28.98 9.03 4.52
CA GLN A 302 30.16 8.47 5.19
C GLN A 302 31.05 9.57 5.79
N ARG A 303 31.24 10.69 5.07
CA ARG A 303 31.96 11.85 5.60
C ARG A 303 31.26 12.54 6.77
N ALA A 304 29.93 12.57 6.78
CA ALA A 304 29.16 13.15 7.87
C ALA A 304 29.17 12.27 9.13
N LEU A 305 29.23 10.95 8.94
CA LEU A 305 29.26 9.96 10.02
C LEU A 305 30.67 9.73 10.57
N ALA A 306 31.72 10.04 9.82
CA ALA A 306 33.10 9.87 10.26
C ALA A 306 33.38 10.56 11.61
N GLY A 307 33.83 9.78 12.59
CA GLY A 307 34.14 10.25 13.94
C GLY A 307 32.93 10.45 14.87
N GLN A 308 31.72 10.09 14.41
CA GLN A 308 30.50 10.11 15.23
C GLN A 308 30.33 8.77 15.96
N LYS A 309 29.70 8.79 17.13
CA LYS A 309 29.33 7.57 17.86
C LYS A 309 27.91 7.12 17.60
N SER A 310 27.04 8.06 17.18
CA SER A 310 25.68 7.70 16.84
C SER A 310 25.07 8.53 15.71
N TRP A 311 24.15 7.87 15.01
CA TRP A 311 23.41 8.37 13.87
C TRP A 311 21.91 8.29 14.12
N VAL A 312 21.26 9.44 14.23
CA VAL A 312 19.81 9.56 14.32
C VAL A 312 19.20 9.68 12.92
N THR A 313 18.06 9.03 12.68
CA THR A 313 17.27 9.13 11.45
C THR A 313 15.77 9.34 11.72
N GLY A 314 15.04 9.96 10.77
CA GLY A 314 13.58 10.05 10.81
C GLY A 314 12.84 8.84 10.20
N GLN A 315 13.47 7.66 10.15
CA GLN A 315 12.82 6.47 9.59
C GLN A 315 11.66 5.98 10.46
N ARG A 316 10.58 5.52 9.80
CA ARG A 316 9.43 4.88 10.44
C ARG A 316 9.07 3.56 9.76
N ARG A 317 8.46 2.64 10.51
CA ARG A 317 8.01 1.33 9.98
C ARG A 317 6.98 1.45 8.85
N GLU A 318 6.08 2.44 8.94
CA GLU A 318 5.01 2.65 7.94
C GLU A 318 5.53 3.18 6.58
N GLN A 319 6.80 3.59 6.48
CA GLN A 319 7.30 4.25 5.26
C GLN A 319 7.56 3.29 4.08
N ALA A 320 7.74 1.99 4.31
CA ALA A 320 7.93 1.02 3.23
C ALA A 320 7.63 -0.42 3.70
N MET A 321 7.21 -1.28 2.75
CA MET A 321 6.93 -2.70 3.00
C MET A 321 8.12 -3.46 3.60
N THR A 322 9.35 -3.06 3.23
CA THR A 322 10.62 -3.64 3.71
C THR A 322 11.03 -3.19 5.11
N ARG A 323 10.33 -2.21 5.71
CA ARG A 323 10.72 -1.57 6.98
C ARG A 323 9.88 -2.01 8.17
N THR A 324 9.06 -3.04 8.03
CA THR A 324 8.23 -3.59 9.13
C THR A 324 9.07 -4.07 10.32
N THR A 325 10.33 -4.46 10.08
CA THR A 325 11.29 -4.93 11.08
C THR A 325 12.21 -3.83 11.64
N LEU A 326 12.03 -2.56 11.22
CA LEU A 326 12.89 -1.44 11.65
C LEU A 326 12.92 -1.34 13.18
N GLN A 327 14.12 -1.41 13.75
CA GLN A 327 14.34 -1.26 15.19
C GLN A 327 14.47 0.21 15.57
N GLU A 328 14.13 0.55 16.81
CA GLU A 328 14.32 1.91 17.34
C GLU A 328 15.81 2.21 17.58
N HIS A 329 16.59 1.17 17.90
CA HIS A 329 18.05 1.19 18.02
C HIS A 329 18.60 -0.04 17.29
N GLU A 330 19.58 0.19 16.44
CA GLU A 330 20.33 -0.82 15.70
C GLU A 330 21.81 -0.43 15.67
N PHE A 331 22.70 -1.38 15.37
CA PHE A 331 24.10 -1.09 15.13
C PHE A 331 24.35 -1.05 13.62
N ASP A 332 24.94 0.03 13.12
CA ASP A 332 25.30 0.17 11.71
C ASP A 332 26.73 -0.34 11.48
N GLU A 333 26.85 -1.63 11.14
CA GLU A 333 28.14 -2.27 10.90
C GLU A 333 28.95 -1.60 9.79
N ALA A 334 28.29 -1.01 8.78
CA ALA A 334 28.97 -0.38 7.66
C ALA A 334 29.68 0.93 8.04
N ASN A 335 29.19 1.60 9.10
CA ASN A 335 29.76 2.86 9.59
C ASN A 335 30.30 2.77 11.03
N ASP A 336 30.27 1.59 11.65
CA ASP A 336 30.78 1.28 12.99
C ASP A 336 30.23 2.20 14.10
N LEU A 337 28.90 2.38 14.13
CA LEU A 337 28.23 3.29 15.08
C LEU A 337 26.82 2.86 15.45
N ASP A 338 26.30 3.41 16.55
CA ASP A 338 24.91 3.21 16.96
C ASP A 338 23.97 4.00 16.05
N LYS A 339 22.92 3.35 15.52
CA LYS A 339 21.89 4.00 14.72
C LYS A 339 20.55 3.99 15.43
N PHE A 340 19.92 5.15 15.50
CA PHE A 340 18.66 5.36 16.19
C PHE A 340 17.58 5.84 15.24
N ASN A 341 16.38 5.29 15.38
CA ASN A 341 15.18 5.64 14.62
C ASN A 341 14.07 6.06 15.61
N PRO A 342 14.14 7.28 16.21
CA PRO A 342 13.28 7.67 17.34
C PRO A 342 11.79 7.77 17.03
N LEU A 343 11.45 7.74 15.73
CA LEU A 343 10.08 7.76 15.22
C LEU A 343 9.63 6.39 14.69
N ALA A 344 10.35 5.29 15.00
CA ALA A 344 10.12 3.97 14.41
C ALA A 344 8.66 3.50 14.51
N ASP A 345 7.97 3.80 15.62
CA ASP A 345 6.57 3.44 15.86
C ASP A 345 5.56 4.58 15.62
N TRP A 346 6.01 5.73 15.12
CA TRP A 346 5.12 6.84 14.77
C TRP A 346 4.39 6.56 13.46
N THR A 347 3.09 6.85 13.44
CA THR A 347 2.30 6.82 12.20
C THR A 347 2.46 8.11 11.43
N PHE A 348 2.09 8.12 10.15
CA PHE A 348 2.03 9.38 9.39
C PHE A 348 1.08 10.41 10.04
N ASN A 349 -0.01 9.96 10.66
CA ASN A 349 -0.93 10.86 11.35
C ASN A 349 -0.32 11.46 12.62
N ASP A 350 0.46 10.69 13.37
CA ASP A 350 1.19 11.17 14.55
C ASP A 350 2.12 12.32 14.18
N VAL A 351 2.90 12.15 13.10
CA VAL A 351 3.82 13.16 12.58
C VAL A 351 3.07 14.45 12.21
N LYS A 352 2.02 14.36 11.38
CA LYS A 352 1.22 15.53 10.99
C LYS A 352 0.58 16.23 12.19
N THR A 353 0.05 15.44 13.12
CA THR A 353 -0.61 15.97 14.34
C THR A 353 0.39 16.73 15.20
N TYR A 354 1.59 16.17 15.40
CA TYR A 354 2.65 16.85 16.13
C TYR A 354 3.05 18.17 15.47
N ILE A 355 3.29 18.16 14.15
CA ILE A 355 3.68 19.35 13.39
C ILE A 355 2.63 20.46 13.55
N ALA A 356 1.34 20.13 13.39
CA ALA A 356 0.26 21.08 13.55
C ALA A 356 0.15 21.62 14.99
N GLN A 357 0.21 20.75 15.99
CA GLN A 357 0.10 21.14 17.41
C GLN A 357 1.27 21.99 17.89
N ASN A 358 2.46 21.80 17.32
CA ASN A 358 3.69 22.46 17.75
C ASN A 358 4.13 23.59 16.81
N ALA A 359 3.33 23.91 15.79
CA ALA A 359 3.65 24.91 14.77
C ALA A 359 5.03 24.71 14.12
N VAL A 360 5.42 23.45 13.89
CA VAL A 360 6.72 23.09 13.33
C VAL A 360 6.75 23.53 11.86
N PRO A 361 7.74 24.32 11.40
CA PRO A 361 7.92 24.59 9.98
C PRO A 361 8.24 23.29 9.25
N TYR A 362 7.62 23.08 8.10
CA TYR A 362 7.83 21.89 7.29
C TYR A 362 7.99 22.25 5.81
N ASN A 363 8.46 21.28 5.02
CA ASN A 363 8.69 21.48 3.60
C ASN A 363 7.35 21.70 2.85
N PRO A 364 7.14 22.87 2.20
CA PRO A 364 5.87 23.22 1.59
C PRO A 364 5.49 22.32 0.40
N LEU A 365 6.39 21.49 -0.12
CA LEU A 365 6.05 20.47 -1.12
C LEU A 365 5.05 19.44 -0.59
N HIS A 366 5.01 19.20 0.72
CA HIS A 366 4.03 18.29 1.29
C HIS A 366 2.58 18.74 1.01
N ASP A 367 2.31 20.05 1.02
CA ASP A 367 1.01 20.63 0.68
C ASP A 367 0.69 20.52 -0.83
N LYS A 368 1.71 20.26 -1.64
CA LYS A 368 1.61 20.06 -3.09
C LYS A 368 1.51 18.57 -3.47
N GLY A 369 1.22 17.69 -2.51
CA GLY A 369 1.03 16.26 -2.76
C GLY A 369 2.31 15.43 -2.81
N TYR A 370 3.39 15.90 -2.17
CA TYR A 370 4.65 15.14 -2.04
C TYR A 370 4.78 14.50 -0.65
N PRO A 371 4.23 13.30 -0.39
CA PRO A 371 4.36 12.65 0.92
C PRO A 371 5.78 12.16 1.22
N SER A 372 6.57 11.81 0.19
CA SER A 372 7.99 11.50 0.32
C SER A 372 8.80 12.37 -0.62
N ILE A 373 9.77 13.10 -0.07
CA ILE A 373 10.58 14.08 -0.80
C ILE A 373 12.02 13.57 -0.91
N GLY A 374 12.59 13.62 -2.11
CA GLY A 374 14.00 13.34 -2.36
C GLY A 374 14.59 14.33 -3.35
N CYS A 375 15.51 13.85 -4.20
CA CYS A 375 15.99 14.63 -5.33
C CYS A 375 14.83 14.92 -6.28
N GLU A 376 14.76 16.15 -6.78
CA GLU A 376 13.75 16.68 -7.70
C GLU A 376 13.49 15.76 -8.91
N PRO A 377 14.50 15.32 -9.69
CA PRO A 377 14.24 14.47 -10.85
C PRO A 377 13.73 13.06 -10.47
N CYS A 378 13.94 12.65 -9.22
CA CYS A 378 13.57 11.32 -8.72
C CYS A 378 12.29 11.31 -7.89
N THR A 379 11.56 12.43 -7.85
CA THR A 379 10.41 12.62 -6.97
C THR A 379 9.30 13.34 -7.71
N ARG A 380 8.08 12.81 -7.67
CA ARG A 380 6.88 13.50 -8.13
C ARG A 380 5.81 13.55 -7.03
N ALA A 381 4.87 14.48 -7.18
CA ALA A 381 3.61 14.42 -6.44
C ALA A 381 2.87 13.12 -6.75
N ILE A 382 2.11 12.64 -5.77
CA ILE A 382 1.24 11.48 -5.94
C ILE A 382 -0.23 11.92 -5.95
N LYS A 383 -1.06 11.13 -6.62
CA LYS A 383 -2.51 11.26 -6.57
C LYS A 383 -3.04 10.65 -5.27
N PRO A 384 -4.20 11.12 -4.78
CA PRO A 384 -4.88 10.47 -3.67
C PRO A 384 -5.07 8.96 -3.94
N GLY A 385 -4.67 8.13 -2.97
CA GLY A 385 -4.77 6.67 -3.06
C GLY A 385 -3.56 5.95 -3.67
N GLU A 386 -2.60 6.67 -4.27
CA GLU A 386 -1.29 6.08 -4.59
C GLU A 386 -0.49 5.80 -3.30
N ASP A 387 0.41 4.83 -3.35
CA ASP A 387 1.35 4.56 -2.25
C ASP A 387 2.17 5.81 -1.91
N ILE A 388 2.47 6.02 -0.62
CA ILE A 388 3.18 7.23 -0.12
C ILE A 388 4.58 7.41 -0.72
N ARG A 389 5.17 6.36 -1.29
CA ARG A 389 6.44 6.38 -2.02
C ARG A 389 6.28 6.13 -3.51
N ALA A 390 5.06 6.04 -4.05
CA ALA A 390 4.81 5.91 -5.49
C ALA A 390 5.45 7.04 -6.32
N GLY A 391 5.64 8.21 -5.70
CA GLY A 391 6.33 9.35 -6.31
C GLY A 391 7.85 9.18 -6.45
N ARG A 392 8.45 8.18 -5.81
CA ARG A 392 9.90 7.93 -5.81
C ARG A 392 10.26 6.94 -6.91
N TRP A 393 11.21 7.32 -7.77
CA TRP A 393 11.62 6.52 -8.94
C TRP A 393 10.39 6.00 -9.69
N TRP A 394 9.48 6.93 -10.00
CA TRP A 394 8.15 6.63 -10.50
C TRP A 394 8.14 5.96 -11.87
N TRP A 395 9.29 5.94 -12.56
CA TRP A 395 9.53 5.23 -13.82
C TRP A 395 10.01 3.79 -13.63
N GLU A 396 10.38 3.39 -12.40
CA GLU A 396 10.84 2.03 -12.09
C GLU A 396 9.72 1.14 -11.52
N SER A 397 9.88 -0.18 -11.67
CA SER A 397 9.02 -1.22 -11.07
C SER A 397 9.06 -1.16 -9.54
N ALA A 398 7.99 -1.61 -8.87
CA ALA A 398 7.83 -1.47 -7.41
C ALA A 398 8.96 -2.13 -6.59
N ASP A 399 9.50 -3.25 -7.07
CA ASP A 399 10.49 -4.06 -6.35
C ASP A 399 11.90 -3.44 -6.27
N SER A 400 12.20 -2.40 -7.06
CA SER A 400 13.53 -1.74 -7.08
C SER A 400 13.60 -0.45 -6.26
N LYS A 401 12.51 -0.06 -5.58
CA LYS A 401 12.29 1.29 -5.01
C LYS A 401 12.89 1.52 -3.61
N GLU A 402 14.15 1.17 -3.42
CA GLU A 402 14.92 1.61 -2.25
C GLU A 402 16.15 2.46 -2.60
N CYS A 403 16.44 3.40 -1.69
CA CYS A 403 17.64 4.23 -1.78
C CYS A 403 18.77 3.45 -1.12
N GLY A 404 19.95 3.41 -1.71
CA GLY A 404 21.13 2.74 -1.13
C GLY A 404 21.68 3.35 0.17
N LEU A 405 20.92 4.20 0.88
CA LEU A 405 21.31 4.79 2.17
C LEU A 405 21.02 3.88 3.37
N HIS A 406 20.22 2.83 3.20
CA HIS A 406 19.63 2.07 4.31
C HIS A 406 19.57 0.56 4.05
N ILE A 407 20.61 0.01 3.44
CA ILE A 407 20.68 -1.43 3.14
C ILE A 407 21.29 -2.11 4.37
N ALA A 408 20.56 -3.04 4.99
CA ALA A 408 21.15 -4.05 5.83
C ALA A 408 21.70 -5.14 4.90
N GLU A 409 23.01 -5.35 4.89
CA GLU A 409 23.61 -6.43 4.11
C GLU A 409 23.32 -7.77 4.79
N HIS A 410 22.25 -8.45 4.38
CA HIS A 410 22.20 -9.90 4.51
C HIS A 410 22.84 -10.49 3.26
N GLY A 411 24.15 -10.72 3.35
CA GLY A 411 24.92 -11.36 2.30
C GLY A 411 24.54 -12.83 2.15
N GLU A 412 23.86 -13.15 1.06
CA GLU A 412 24.01 -14.44 0.39
C GLU A 412 24.50 -14.17 -1.03
N HIS A 413 25.82 -14.23 -1.21
CA HIS A 413 26.42 -14.37 -2.52
C HIS A 413 26.05 -15.74 -3.07
N VAL A 414 25.09 -15.80 -3.99
CA VAL A 414 24.95 -16.96 -4.88
C VAL A 414 25.90 -16.73 -6.04
N THR A 415 27.07 -17.37 -5.97
CA THR A 415 27.97 -17.52 -7.11
C THR A 415 27.32 -18.51 -8.08
N HIS A 416 26.90 -18.02 -9.25
CA HIS A 416 26.67 -18.89 -10.40
C HIS A 416 28.04 -19.25 -10.98
N GLU A 417 28.48 -20.48 -10.74
CA GLU A 417 29.54 -21.10 -11.54
C GLU A 417 28.91 -21.51 -12.88
N ASP A 418 29.37 -20.88 -13.96
CA ASP A 418 29.13 -21.31 -15.33
C ASP A 418 29.98 -22.57 -15.58
N GLU A 419 29.33 -23.74 -15.63
CA GLU A 419 29.91 -24.93 -16.26
C GLU A 419 29.86 -24.76 -17.78
N VAL A 420 31.07 -24.71 -18.36
CA VAL A 420 31.33 -24.79 -19.79
C VAL A 420 31.30 -26.26 -20.20
N ASP A 421 30.47 -26.58 -21.21
CA ASP A 421 30.72 -27.65 -22.17
C ASP A 421 30.51 -27.10 -23.60
#